data_AF-A0A7J4N3I0-F1
#
_entry.id   AF-A0A7J4N3I0-F1
#
_cell.length_a   1.000
_cell.length_b   1.000
_cell.length_c   1.000
_cell.angle_alpha   90.00
_cell.angle_beta   90.00
_cell.angle_gamma   90.00
#
_symmetry.space_group_name_H-M   'P 1'
#
loop_
_entity.id
_entity.type
_entity.pdbx_description
1 polymer ?
#
loop_
_entity_poly.entity_id
_entity_poly.type
_entity_poly.pdbx_seq_one_letter_code
_entity_poly.pdbx_strand_id
1 'polypeptide(L)' 'SSIGGTDSRIMHLEIPSRLEELPSQGDIVVYCRSGQRSDAVARFIVDSGLCNGMIYNLLGGINAWSDEVDPNVVKY' A
#
# COMPACT_ATOMS: atom_id res chain seq x y z
N SER A 1 3.09 6.71 -11.63
CA SER A 1 2.50 7.60 -10.63
C SER A 1 2.49 6.94 -9.28
N SER A 2 2.54 7.78 -8.26
CA SER A 2 2.32 7.49 -6.85
C SER A 2 1.40 8.58 -6.30
N ILE A 3 0.69 8.29 -5.23
CA ILE A 3 -0.06 9.30 -4.48
C ILE A 3 0.94 10.22 -3.77
N GLY A 4 0.65 11.52 -3.68
CA GLY A 4 1.49 12.47 -2.93
C GLY A 4 1.66 12.02 -1.47
N GLY A 5 2.89 12.10 -0.93
CA GLY A 5 3.19 11.65 0.42
C GLY A 5 3.40 10.13 0.58
N THR A 6 3.62 9.39 -0.51
CA THR A 6 4.01 7.97 -0.41
C THR A 6 5.42 7.82 0.14
N ASP A 7 5.56 7.16 1.30
CA ASP A 7 6.86 6.94 1.95
C ASP A 7 7.75 5.94 1.19
N SER A 8 7.16 4.82 0.76
CA SER A 8 7.90 3.69 0.18
C SER A 8 7.23 3.13 -1.07
N ARG A 9 8.05 2.72 -2.05
CA ARG A 9 7.59 2.04 -3.28
C ARG A 9 8.36 0.74 -3.48
N ILE A 10 7.73 -0.36 -3.07
CA ILE A 10 8.31 -1.71 -3.09
C ILE A 10 7.47 -2.61 -4.01
N MET A 11 8.10 -3.50 -4.78
CA MET A 11 7.34 -4.47 -5.56
C MET A 11 6.65 -5.48 -4.64
N HIS A 12 5.37 -5.75 -4.86
CA HIS A 12 4.58 -6.65 -4.00
C HIS A 12 5.23 -8.03 -3.73
N LEU A 13 5.96 -8.59 -4.70
CA LEU A 13 6.67 -9.87 -4.54
C LEU A 13 7.94 -9.79 -3.69
N GLU A 14 8.48 -8.58 -3.48
CA GLU A 14 9.68 -8.35 -2.66
C GLU A 14 9.35 -8.09 -1.20
N ILE A 15 8.07 -7.83 -0.87
CA ILE A 15 7.64 -7.53 0.51
C ILE A 15 8.08 -8.61 1.50
N PRO A 16 7.95 -9.93 1.23
CA PRO A 16 8.38 -10.95 2.19
C PRO A 16 9.86 -10.87 2.57
N SER A 17 10.73 -10.52 1.62
CA SER A 17 12.18 -10.38 1.86
C SER A 17 12.59 -9.02 2.39
N ARG A 18 11.70 -8.01 2.32
CA ARG A 18 11.96 -6.61 2.70
C ARG A 18 11.03 -6.14 3.82
N LEU A 19 10.47 -7.10 4.58
CA LEU A 19 9.47 -6.84 5.60
C LEU A 19 9.98 -5.86 6.66
N GLU A 20 11.25 -5.98 7.04
CA GLU A 20 11.92 -5.14 8.04
C GLU A 20 12.08 -3.66 7.60
N GLU A 21 11.90 -3.34 6.31
CA GLU A 21 11.91 -1.96 5.83
C GLU A 21 10.60 -1.21 6.10
N LEU A 22 9.53 -1.95 6.42
CA LEU A 22 8.24 -1.34 6.73
C LEU A 22 8.24 -0.77 8.16
N PRO A 23 7.57 0.37 8.39
CA PRO A 23 7.50 0.96 9.72
C PRO A 23 6.75 0.02 10.68
N SER A 24 7.37 -0.31 11.81
CA SER A 24 6.74 -1.16 12.83
C SER A 24 5.76 -0.42 13.74
N GLN A 25 5.79 0.92 13.73
CA GLN A 25 4.93 1.80 14.52
C GLN A 25 4.06 2.68 13.63
N GLY A 26 2.81 2.89 14.05
CA GLY A 26 1.84 3.68 13.31
C GLY A 26 1.05 2.86 12.30
N ASP A 27 0.06 3.52 11.69
CA ASP A 27 -0.81 2.90 10.71
C ASP A 27 -0.16 2.90 9.33
N ILE A 28 -0.35 1.83 8.56
CA ILE A 28 0.15 1.71 7.19
C ILE A 28 -1.02 1.66 6.22
N VAL A 29 -0.96 2.47 5.18
CA VAL A 29 -1.86 2.37 4.03
C VAL A 29 -1.09 1.79 2.84
N VAL A 30 -1.55 0.65 2.32
CA VAL A 30 -0.98 -0.02 1.16
C VAL A 30 -1.91 0.15 -0.03
N TYR A 31 -1.34 0.45 -1.20
CA TYR A 31 -2.10 0.56 -2.43
C TYR A 31 -1.30 0.04 -3.63
N CYS A 32 -2.01 -0.38 -4.67
CA CYS A 32 -1.42 -0.73 -5.96
C CYS A 32 -2.23 -0.06 -7.09
N ARG A 33 -2.16 -0.58 -8.32
CA ARG A 33 -2.96 -0.05 -9.45
C ARG A 33 -4.47 -0.06 -9.18
N SER A 34 -4.99 -1.22 -8.77
CA SER A 34 -6.44 -1.50 -8.67
C SER A 34 -6.87 -2.08 -7.32
N GLY A 35 -5.98 -2.13 -6.33
CA GLY A 35 -6.25 -2.69 -4.99
C GLY A 35 -5.95 -4.19 -4.82
N GLN A 36 -5.88 -4.97 -5.90
CA GLN A 36 -5.75 -6.44 -5.81
C GLN A 36 -4.41 -6.94 -5.22
N ARG A 37 -3.29 -6.38 -5.67
CA ARG A 37 -1.96 -6.77 -5.15
C ARG A 37 -1.70 -6.23 -3.75
N SER A 38 -2.20 -5.04 -3.46
CA SER A 38 -2.07 -4.43 -2.14
C SER A 38 -2.92 -5.14 -1.10
N ASP A 39 -4.06 -5.73 -1.48
CA ASP A 39 -4.84 -6.61 -0.60
C ASP A 39 -4.03 -7.82 -0.12
N ALA A 40 -3.35 -8.50 -1.04
CA ALA A 40 -2.49 -9.64 -0.69
C ALA A 40 -1.32 -9.22 0.22
N VAL A 41 -0.69 -8.08 -0.06
CA VAL A 41 0.39 -7.52 0.76
C VAL A 41 -0.11 -7.13 2.16
N ALA A 42 -1.27 -6.47 2.25
CA ALA A 42 -1.85 -6.07 3.52
C ALA A 42 -2.13 -7.28 4.43
N ARG A 43 -2.72 -8.35 3.86
CA ARG A 43 -2.92 -9.62 4.59
C ARG A 43 -1.60 -10.23 5.06
N PHE A 44 -0.61 -10.28 4.18
CA PHE A 44 0.71 -10.79 4.54
C PHE A 44 1.35 -10.01 5.70
N ILE A 45 1.27 -8.67 5.69
CA ILE A 45 1.82 -7.84 6.77
C ILE A 45 1.09 -8.13 8.09
N VAL A 46 -0.25 -8.24 8.07
CA VAL A 46 -1.03 -8.61 9.25
C VAL A 46 -0.64 -9.98 9.78
N ASP A 47 -0.54 -10.98 8.89
CA ASP A 47 -0.17 -12.36 9.26
C ASP A 47 1.26 -12.47 9.80
N SER A 48 2.17 -11.57 9.36
CA SER A 48 3.55 -11.51 9.84
C SER A 48 3.68 -10.96 11.26
N GLY A 49 2.66 -10.24 11.75
CA GLY A 49 2.68 -9.60 13.07
C GLY A 49 3.69 -8.45 13.19
N LEU A 50 4.19 -7.91 12.08
CA LEU A 50 5.24 -6.87 12.08
C LEU A 50 4.79 -5.54 12.71
N CYS A 51 3.56 -5.11 12.41
CA CYS A 51 3.10 -3.76 12.77
C CYS A 51 2.25 -3.77 14.03
N ASN A 52 2.55 -2.83 14.93
CA ASN A 52 1.73 -2.57 16.11
C ASN A 52 0.51 -1.66 15.82
N GLY A 53 0.43 -1.08 14.61
CA GLY A 53 -0.69 -0.24 14.16
C GLY A 53 -1.63 -0.95 13.20
N MET A 54 -2.56 -0.20 12.63
CA MET A 54 -3.56 -0.71 11.68
C MET A 54 -2.99 -0.79 10.26
N ILE A 55 -3.32 -1.86 9.55
CA ILE A 55 -2.99 -2.03 8.13
C ILE A 55 -4.25 -1.80 7.29
N TYR A 56 -4.18 -0.81 6.41
CA TYR A 56 -5.27 -0.45 5.50
C TYR A 56 -4.88 -0.78 4.05
N ASN A 57 -5.83 -1.32 3.29
CA ASN A 57 -5.72 -1.45 1.85
C ASN A 57 -6.59 -0.40 1.18
N LEU A 58 -6.01 0.42 0.30
CA LEU A 58 -6.77 1.40 -0.47
C LEU A 58 -7.60 0.68 -1.54
N LEU A 59 -8.91 0.62 -1.35
CA LEU A 59 -9.85 0.01 -2.29
C LEU A 59 -9.76 0.70 -3.66
N GLY A 60 -9.72 -0.08 -4.73
CA GLY A 60 -9.58 0.43 -6.10
C GLY A 60 -8.21 1.00 -6.44
N GLY A 61 -7.28 1.08 -5.48
CA GLY A 61 -5.90 1.52 -5.68
C GLY A 61 -5.76 2.96 -6.16
N ILE A 62 -4.60 3.25 -6.77
CA ILE A 62 -4.29 4.60 -7.29
C ILE A 62 -5.25 5.03 -8.40
N ASN A 63 -5.87 4.09 -9.12
CA ASN A 63 -6.86 4.43 -10.13
C ASN A 63 -8.10 5.05 -9.47
N ALA A 64 -8.68 4.40 -8.45
CA ALA A 64 -9.81 4.99 -7.73
C ALA A 64 -9.45 6.32 -7.05
N TRP A 65 -8.23 6.45 -6.51
CA TRP A 65 -7.75 7.74 -5.98
C TRP A 65 -7.74 8.85 -7.04
N SER A 66 -7.27 8.55 -8.24
CA SER A 66 -7.27 9.50 -9.36
C SER A 66 -8.68 9.88 -9.79
N ASP A 67 -9.61 8.92 -9.78
CA ASP A 67 -11.00 9.12 -10.18
C ASP A 67 -11.78 9.97 -9.17
N GLU A 68 -11.55 9.74 -7.88
CA GLU A 68 -12.43 10.23 -6.81
C GLU A 68 -11.82 11.34 -5.95
N VAL A 69 -10.49 11.43 -5.86
CA VAL A 69 -9.81 12.31 -4.91
C VAL A 69 -8.92 13.35 -5.60
N ASP A 70 -7.98 12.91 -6.44
CA ASP A 70 -7.05 13.82 -7.13
C ASP A 70 -6.86 13.43 -8.61
N PRO A 71 -7.60 14.09 -9.53
CA PRO A 71 -7.51 13.84 -10.97
C PRO A 71 -6.12 14.12 -11.57
N ASN A 72 -5.24 14.84 -10.86
CA ASN A 72 -3.88 15.11 -11.34
C ASN A 72 -2.95 13.92 -11.16
N VAL A 73 -3.31 12.96 -10.30
CA VAL A 73 -2.56 11.71 -10.18
C VAL A 73 -2.80 10.88 -11.44
N VAL A 74 -1.74 10.65 -12.21
CA VAL A 74 -1.83 9.91 -13.48
C VAL A 74 -2.33 8.48 -13.24
N LYS A 75 -3.34 8.05 -13.99
CA LYS A 75 -3.85 6.67 -13.96
C LYS A 75 -2.91 5.73 -14.70
N TYR A 76 -2.94 4.46 -14.31
CA TYR A 76 -2.32 3.36 -15.06
C TYR A 76 -3.36 2.54 -15.79
#